data_AF-A0AAT9WIF2-F1
#
_entry.id   AF-A0AAT9WIF2-F1
#
_cell.length_a   1.000
_cell.length_b   1.000
_cell.length_c   1.000
_cell.angle_alpha   90.00
_cell.angle_beta   90.00
_cell.angle_gamma   90.00
#
_symmetry.space_group_name_H-M   'P 1'
#
loop_
_entity.id
_entity.type
_entity.pdbx_description
1 polymer ?
#
loop_
_entity_poly.entity_id
_entity_poly.type
_entity_poly.pdbx_seq_one_letter_code
_entity_poly.pdbx_strand_id
1 'polypeptide(L)'
;MRRSHVEHVVRAAGKICEDTEFFIIGSQSLDGKYPDLADAILVSQEVDIFARNKPQHSDFLNVIGVDSPFHQTHGYYADPVDERTAVLPRDWKSRISIFK
;
A
#
# COMPACT_ATOMS: atom_id res chain seq x y z
N MET A 1 4.49 -3.26 -9.76
CA MET A 1 4.70 -4.47 -8.94
C MET A 1 3.56 -5.43 -9.22
N ARG A 2 3.66 -6.70 -8.86
CA ARG A 2 2.56 -7.65 -9.01
C ARG A 2 1.73 -7.71 -7.73
N ARG A 3 0.47 -8.12 -7.83
CA ARG A 3 -0.43 -8.38 -6.70
C ARG A 3 0.21 -9.14 -5.53
N SER A 4 0.97 -10.20 -5.81
CA SER A 4 1.65 -10.97 -4.75
C SER A 4 2.69 -10.16 -3.95
N HIS A 5 3.25 -9.11 -4.55
CA HIS A 5 4.16 -8.18 -3.88
C HIS A 5 3.40 -7.24 -2.96
N VAL A 6 2.25 -6.71 -3.41
CA VAL A 6 1.34 -5.92 -2.56
C VAL A 6 0.90 -6.74 -1.35
N GLU A 7 0.48 -7.99 -1.56
CA GLU A 7 0.10 -8.91 -0.48
C GLU A 7 1.26 -9.18 0.50
N HIS A 8 2.51 -9.19 0.01
CA HIS A 8 3.68 -9.30 0.87
C HIS A 8 3.89 -8.06 1.72
N VAL A 9 3.81 -6.86 1.12
CA VAL A 9 3.94 -5.59 1.83
C VAL A 9 2.84 -5.46 2.89
N VAL A 10 1.58 -5.75 2.56
CA VAL A 10 0.46 -5.68 3.53
C VAL A 10 0.66 -6.65 4.70
N ARG A 11 1.16 -7.87 4.47
CA ARG A 11 1.48 -8.81 5.55
C ARG A 11 2.60 -8.30 6.46
N ALA A 12 3.63 -7.66 5.90
CA ALA A 12 4.70 -7.04 6.68
C ALA A 12 4.17 -5.83 7.47
N ALA A 13 3.38 -4.98 6.82
CA ALA A 13 2.74 -3.82 7.43
C ALA A 13 1.84 -4.21 8.61
N GLY A 14 1.07 -5.30 8.50
CA GLY A 14 0.25 -5.81 9.60
C GLY A 14 1.04 -6.14 10.86
N LYS A 15 2.27 -6.66 10.71
CA LYS A 15 3.17 -6.93 11.83
C LYS A 15 3.79 -5.66 12.41
N ILE A 16 4.15 -4.69 11.56
CA ILE A 16 4.85 -3.46 11.95
C ILE A 16 3.91 -2.47 12.62
N CYS A 17 2.72 -2.26 12.03
CA CYS A 17 1.74 -1.31 12.55
C CYS A 17 0.82 -1.93 13.61
N GLU A 18 0.88 -3.25 13.81
CA GLU A 18 -0.07 -4.00 14.65
C GLU A 18 -1.54 -3.70 14.25
N ASP A 19 -1.80 -3.60 12.95
CA ASP A 19 -3.13 -3.32 12.38
C ASP A 19 -3.49 -4.44 11.39
N THR A 20 -4.78 -4.64 11.17
CA THR A 20 -5.32 -5.64 10.26
C THR A 20 -5.94 -5.05 9.00
N GLU A 21 -6.14 -3.73 8.98
CA GLU A 21 -6.74 -3.03 7.85
C GLU A 21 -5.85 -1.86 7.40
N PHE A 22 -5.66 -1.78 6.09
CA PHE A 22 -4.81 -0.79 5.46
C PHE A 22 -5.54 -0.17 4.27
N PHE A 23 -5.28 1.10 4.05
CA PHE A 23 -5.65 1.77 2.81
C PHE A 23 -4.45 1.79 1.87
N ILE A 24 -4.71 1.44 0.61
CA ILE A 24 -3.77 1.61 -0.49
C ILE A 24 -4.35 2.68 -1.41
N ILE A 25 -3.53 3.66 -1.77
CA ILE A 25 -3.88 4.71 -2.73
C ILE A 25 -2.97 4.62 -3.96
N GLY A 26 -3.10 5.56 -4.88
CA GLY A 26 -2.20 5.66 -6.02
C GLY A 26 -2.28 4.46 -6.98
N SER A 27 -1.14 4.14 -7.58
CA SER A 27 -1.04 3.21 -8.70
C SER A 27 -1.50 1.79 -8.34
N GLN A 28 -1.16 1.33 -7.13
CA GLN A 28 -1.45 -0.04 -6.68
C GLN A 28 -2.89 -0.25 -6.22
N SER A 29 -3.68 0.82 -6.04
CA SER A 29 -5.12 0.71 -5.76
C SER A 29 -5.90 0.09 -6.94
N LEU A 30 -5.35 0.15 -8.16
CA LEU A 30 -5.97 -0.44 -9.35
C LEU A 30 -6.02 -1.97 -9.29
N ASP A 31 -5.00 -2.62 -8.70
CA ASP A 31 -4.94 -4.08 -8.56
C ASP A 31 -6.11 -4.62 -7.71
N GLY A 32 -6.60 -3.84 -6.74
CA GLY A 32 -7.76 -4.22 -5.94
C GLY A 32 -9.07 -4.27 -6.73
N LYS A 33 -9.15 -3.54 -7.85
CA LYS A 33 -10.35 -3.43 -8.68
C LYS A 33 -10.27 -4.24 -9.97
N TYR A 34 -9.09 -4.39 -10.54
CA TYR A 34 -8.88 -5.01 -11.85
C TYR A 34 -7.77 -6.07 -11.76
N PRO A 35 -8.09 -7.35 -11.54
CA PRO A 35 -7.09 -8.40 -11.31
C PRO A 35 -6.24 -8.72 -12.55
N ASP A 36 -6.74 -8.40 -13.76
CA ASP A 36 -6.10 -8.71 -15.05
C ASP A 36 -5.47 -7.46 -15.70
N LEU A 37 -4.80 -6.63 -14.89
CA LEU A 37 -4.08 -5.46 -15.40
C LEU A 37 -2.91 -5.87 -16.29
N ALA A 38 -2.74 -5.16 -17.41
CA ALA A 38 -1.62 -5.38 -18.31
C ALA A 38 -0.29 -5.08 -17.59
N ASP A 39 0.74 -5.90 -17.84
CA ASP A 39 2.07 -5.74 -17.23
C ASP A 39 2.67 -4.33 -17.41
N ALA A 40 2.33 -3.66 -18.51
CA ALA A 40 2.77 -2.27 -18.79
C ALA A 40 2.29 -1.25 -17.75
N ILE A 41 1.25 -1.58 -16.97
CA ILE A 41 0.71 -0.73 -15.88
C ILE A 41 1.38 -1.08 -14.55
N LEU A 42 1.97 -2.28 -14.41
CA LEU A 42 2.55 -2.82 -13.19
C LEU A 42 4.02 -2.41 -12.99
N VAL A 43 4.37 -1.16 -13.30
CA VAL A 43 5.76 -0.67 -13.31
C VAL A 43 6.26 -0.13 -11.97
N SER A 44 5.36 0.22 -11.03
CA SER A 44 5.75 0.79 -9.73
C SER A 44 6.52 -0.21 -8.87
N GLN A 45 7.48 0.27 -8.10
CA GLN A 45 8.17 -0.53 -7.07
C GLN A 45 7.63 -0.26 -5.66
N GLU A 46 6.81 0.78 -5.51
CA GLU A 46 6.17 1.19 -4.26
C GLU A 46 4.71 0.75 -4.15
N VAL A 47 4.23 0.66 -2.91
CA VAL A 47 2.81 0.76 -2.59
C VAL A 47 2.57 1.87 -1.57
N ASP A 48 1.86 2.92 -1.99
CA ASP A 48 1.34 4.00 -1.14
C ASP A 48 0.33 3.42 -0.13
N ILE A 49 0.73 3.30 1.14
CA ILE A 49 -0.03 2.55 2.16
C ILE A 49 -0.08 3.25 3.51
N PHE A 50 -1.22 3.14 4.19
CA PHE A 50 -1.37 3.61 5.57
C PHE A 50 -2.35 2.77 6.40
N ALA A 51 -2.11 2.71 7.70
CA ALA A 51 -2.91 1.93 8.65
C ALA A 51 -4.27 2.60 8.91
N ARG A 52 -5.36 1.82 8.87
CA ARG A 52 -6.73 2.34 9.04
C ARG A 52 -7.07 2.64 10.49
N ASN A 53 -6.79 1.70 11.39
CA ASN A 53 -7.18 1.76 12.79
C ASN A 53 -6.11 2.41 13.66
N LYS A 54 -4.84 2.36 13.21
CA LYS A 54 -3.69 2.99 13.87
C LYS A 54 -2.91 3.93 12.92
N PRO A 55 -3.52 5.01 12.38
CA PRO A 55 -2.87 5.86 11.38
C PRO A 55 -1.49 6.39 11.78
N GLN A 56 -1.27 6.67 13.07
CA GLN A 56 0.01 7.11 13.63
C GLN A 56 1.12 6.05 13.57
N HIS A 57 0.80 4.79 13.31
CA HIS A 57 1.79 3.73 13.09
C HIS A 57 2.23 3.62 11.63
N SER A 58 1.62 4.37 10.70
CA SER A 58 2.00 4.31 9.28
C SER A 58 3.46 4.71 9.08
N ASP A 59 3.97 5.69 9.82
CA ASP A 59 5.38 6.10 9.77
C ASP A 59 6.36 4.96 10.09
N PHE A 60 5.96 3.95 10.86
CA PHE A 60 6.81 2.79 11.16
C PHE A 60 7.09 1.94 9.91
N LEU A 61 6.28 2.06 8.86
CA LEU A 61 6.47 1.35 7.60
C LEU A 61 7.74 1.79 6.85
N ASN A 62 8.37 2.90 7.25
CA ASN A 62 9.69 3.28 6.73
C ASN A 62 10.76 2.18 6.92
N VAL A 63 10.61 1.27 7.89
CA VAL A 63 11.52 0.13 8.06
C VAL A 63 11.48 -0.89 6.91
N ILE A 64 10.40 -0.87 6.11
CA ILE A 64 10.25 -1.61 4.85
C ILE A 64 10.07 -0.67 3.65
N GLY A 65 10.49 0.58 3.80
CA GLY A 65 10.40 1.62 2.78
C GLY A 65 11.56 1.63 1.80
N VAL A 66 11.68 2.70 1.03
CA VAL A 66 12.76 2.90 0.05
C VAL A 66 14.13 2.69 0.71
N ASP A 67 15.05 2.10 -0.06
CA ASP A 67 16.41 1.72 0.35
C ASP A 67 16.57 0.85 1.61
N SER A 68 15.48 0.39 2.23
CA SER A 68 15.52 -0.55 3.36
C SER A 68 16.07 -1.92 2.96
N PRO A 69 16.50 -2.76 3.93
CA PRO A 69 16.84 -4.15 3.65
C PRO A 69 15.70 -4.93 2.97
N PHE A 70 14.44 -4.60 3.29
CA PHE A 70 13.28 -5.18 2.62
C PHE A 70 13.27 -4.81 1.13
N HIS A 71 13.44 -3.52 0.81
CA HIS A 71 13.51 -3.03 -0.56
C HIS A 71 14.65 -3.70 -1.34
N GLN A 72 15.86 -3.70 -0.77
CA GLN A 72 17.03 -4.30 -1.43
C GLN A 72 16.87 -5.80 -1.66
N THR A 73 16.19 -6.51 -0.75
CA THR A 73 15.98 -7.95 -0.83
C THR A 73 14.90 -8.32 -1.86
N HIS A 74 13.83 -7.53 -1.95
CA HIS A 74 12.64 -7.90 -2.73
C HIS A 74 12.43 -7.09 -4.02
N GLY A 75 13.09 -5.93 -4.16
CA GLY A 75 12.93 -5.03 -5.30
C GLY A 75 11.61 -4.25 -5.31
N TYR A 76 10.90 -4.22 -4.18
CA TYR A 76 9.70 -3.43 -3.95
C TYR A 76 9.57 -3.06 -2.46
N TYR A 77 8.79 -2.03 -2.15
CA TYR A 77 8.74 -1.43 -0.82
C TYR A 77 7.39 -0.78 -0.50
N ALA A 78 7.16 -0.46 0.78
CA ALA A 78 6.04 0.36 1.22
C ALA A 78 6.40 1.84 1.12
N ASP A 79 5.53 2.69 0.56
CA ASP A 79 5.64 4.14 0.69
C ASP A 79 4.62 4.61 1.74
N PRO A 80 5.05 4.96 2.96
CA PRO A 80 4.13 5.35 4.01
C PRO A 80 3.47 6.70 3.68
N VAL A 81 2.14 6.72 3.66
CA VAL A 81 1.34 7.93 3.38
C VAL A 81 0.32 8.19 4.50
N ASP A 82 -0.53 9.21 4.35
CA ASP A 82 -1.64 9.49 5.26
C ASP A 82 -2.92 9.97 4.53
N GLU A 83 -4.01 10.18 5.28
CA GLU A 83 -5.30 10.65 4.72
C GLU A 83 -5.21 12.02 4.01
N ARG A 84 -4.14 12.79 4.21
CA ARG A 84 -3.90 14.12 3.63
C ARG A 84 -2.97 14.08 2.42
N THR A 85 -2.26 12.97 2.17
CA THR A 85 -1.35 12.82 1.03
C THR A 85 -2.07 13.04 -0.30
N ALA A 86 -3.31 12.57 -0.43
CA ALA A 86 -4.12 12.73 -1.64
C ALA A 86 -5.36 13.62 -1.41
N VAL A 87 -5.65 14.50 -2.36
CA VAL A 87 -6.92 15.23 -2.40
C VAL A 87 -8.00 14.31 -2.98
N LEU A 88 -8.80 13.70 -2.10
CA LEU A 88 -9.89 12.81 -2.48
C LEU A 88 -11.26 13.51 -2.40
N PRO A 89 -12.28 13.06 -3.16
CA PRO A 89 -13.66 13.52 -2.99
C PRO A 89 -14.14 13.35 -1.54
N ARG A 90 -15.03 14.24 -1.06
CA ARG A 90 -15.52 14.22 0.33
C ARG A 90 -16.14 12.88 0.74
N ASP A 91 -16.67 12.14 -0.22
CA ASP A 91 -17.33 10.85 -0.04
C ASP A 91 -16.44 9.65 -0.40
N TRP A 92 -15.12 9.80 -0.49
CA TRP A 92 -14.24 8.69 -0.88
C TRP A 92 -14.38 7.44 -0.01
N LYS A 93 -14.67 7.62 1.30
CA LYS A 93 -14.86 6.50 2.23
C LYS A 93 -16.06 5.60 1.86
N SER A 94 -17.08 6.13 1.17
CA SER A 94 -18.19 5.30 0.67
C SER A 94 -17.90 4.65 -0.69
N ARG A 95 -16.77 4.99 -1.31
CA ARG A 95 -16.32 4.52 -2.63
C ARG A 95 -15.14 3.54 -2.54
N ILE A 96 -14.83 3.04 -1.34
CA ILE A 96 -13.74 2.11 -1.10
C ILE A 96 -13.99 0.82 -1.90
N SER A 97 -12.96 0.38 -2.62
CA SER A 97 -12.91 -0.96 -3.20
C SER A 97 -12.12 -1.87 -2.26
N ILE A 98 -12.71 -2.99 -1.87
CA ILE A 98 -12.05 -3.96 -1.00
C ILE A 98 -11.15 -4.85 -1.86
N PHE A 99 -9.88 -4.92 -1.50
CA PHE A 99 -8.93 -5.88 -2.05
C PHE A 99 -9.38 -7.29 -1.66
N LYS A 100 -9.94 -8.05 -2.62
CA LYS A 100 -10.34 -9.45 -2.46
C LYS A 100 -9.27 -10.35 -3.01
#